data_AF-A0A067EKW1-F1
#
_entry.id   AF-A0A067EKW1-F1
#
_cell.length_a   1.000
_cell.length_b   1.000
_cell.length_c   1.000
_cell.angle_alpha   90.00
_cell.angle_beta   90.00
_cell.angle_gamma   90.00
#
_symmetry.space_group_name_H-M   'P 1'
#
loop_
_entity.id
_entity.type
_entity.pdbx_description
1 polymer ?
#
loop_
_entity_poly.entity_id
_entity_poly.type
_entity_poly.pdbx_seq_one_letter_code
_entity_poly.pdbx_strand_id
1 'polypeptide(L)'
;MEASCSLRSSKFISPPIRPPHHPLSIASTISISVIRDPNFGSSLRLVRRKNRFSIRVSSSDTLVAGSREVVSKKEEDLGDLKSWMHKNGLPPCKVILKEKPSHNEKHRPIHYVAASEDLQAGDAAFSVPNSLVVTLERVLGNETIAELLTTNKLSELACLALYLMYEKKQGKKSFWLPYIRELDRQRGRGQLAVESPLLWSETELAYLTGSPTKAEILERAEGIKREYNELDTVWFMAGSLFQQYPYDIPTEAFTFEIFKQAFVAVQSCVVHLQKVSLARRFALVPLGPPLLAYSSKCKAMLAAVDDAVQLVVDRPYKAGESIVVWCGPQPNSKLLINYGFVDEDNPYDRLVVEV
;
A
#
# COMPACT_ATOMS: atom_id res chain seq x y z
N MET A 1 29.10 32.98 48.63
CA MET A 1 30.49 33.06 49.16
C MET A 1 31.14 31.71 48.92
N GLU A 2 32.28 31.74 48.24
CA GLU A 2 33.32 30.68 48.05
C GLU A 2 32.84 29.36 47.40
N ALA A 3 33.13 29.03 46.14
CA ALA A 3 34.38 28.95 45.36
C ALA A 3 35.36 27.84 45.82
N SER A 4 35.39 26.73 45.07
CA SER A 4 36.64 26.02 44.76
C SER A 4 36.46 25.12 43.53
N CYS A 5 37.38 25.33 42.59
CA CYS A 5 37.48 24.78 41.25
C CYS A 5 38.62 23.73 41.21
N SER A 6 38.48 22.66 40.42
CA SER A 6 39.56 21.76 39.94
C SER A 6 38.92 20.52 39.30
N LEU A 7 39.31 19.91 38.19
CA LEU A 7 40.17 20.20 37.03
C LEU A 7 39.88 19.05 36.04
N ARG A 8 40.09 19.30 34.74
CA ARG A 8 39.81 18.44 33.59
C ARG A 8 40.62 17.13 33.55
N SER A 9 40.06 16.09 32.93
CA SER A 9 40.80 15.20 32.03
C SER A 9 39.87 14.54 31.00
N SER A 10 39.91 15.07 29.78
CA SER A 10 39.32 14.51 28.55
C SER A 10 40.19 13.37 28.01
N LYS A 11 39.60 12.19 27.77
CA LYS A 11 40.21 11.15 26.93
C LYS A 11 39.47 11.06 25.60
N PHE A 12 40.20 11.42 24.55
CA PHE A 12 39.88 11.22 23.14
C PHE A 12 39.83 9.72 22.82
N ILE A 13 38.83 9.29 22.06
CA ILE A 13 38.78 7.97 21.41
C ILE A 13 38.70 8.22 19.90
N SER A 14 39.72 7.76 19.18
CA SER A 14 39.86 7.83 17.72
C SER A 14 39.00 6.77 17.01
N PRO A 15 38.61 6.99 15.74
CA PRO A 15 37.75 6.07 14.98
C PRO A 15 38.53 4.93 14.29
N PRO A 16 37.89 3.80 13.96
CA PRO A 16 38.55 2.70 13.27
C PRO A 16 38.64 2.92 11.75
N ILE A 17 39.90 3.03 11.32
CA ILE A 17 40.60 2.60 10.11
C ILE A 17 39.77 1.91 9.00
N ARG A 18 39.88 2.49 7.80
CA ARG A 18 39.44 2.01 6.46
C ARG A 18 40.41 0.94 5.91
N PRO A 19 39.96 -0.12 5.20
CA PRO A 19 40.86 -1.01 4.49
C PRO A 19 41.24 -0.47 3.09
N PRO A 20 42.38 -0.92 2.50
CA PRO A 20 43.00 -0.27 1.35
C PRO A 20 42.49 -0.78 0.00
N HIS A 21 42.55 0.11 -0.99
CA HIS A 21 42.42 -0.20 -2.41
C HIS A 21 43.70 -0.88 -2.94
N HIS A 22 43.53 -1.94 -3.74
CA HIS A 22 44.54 -2.39 -4.70
C HIS A 22 44.00 -2.22 -6.13
N PRO A 23 44.82 -1.71 -7.07
CA PRO A 23 44.48 -1.62 -8.48
C PRO A 23 44.81 -2.94 -9.18
N LEU A 24 44.19 -3.22 -10.34
CA LEU A 24 44.83 -3.83 -11.51
C LEU A 24 43.82 -3.92 -12.67
N SER A 25 44.18 -3.25 -13.77
CA SER A 25 43.56 -3.31 -15.08
C SER A 25 44.10 -4.50 -15.87
N ILE A 26 43.24 -5.33 -16.48
CA ILE A 26 43.56 -6.03 -17.75
C ILE A 26 42.29 -6.07 -18.59
N ALA A 27 42.38 -5.45 -19.77
CA ALA A 27 41.44 -5.59 -20.87
C ALA A 27 41.65 -6.95 -21.56
N SER A 28 40.56 -7.61 -21.93
CA SER A 28 40.60 -8.68 -22.94
C SER A 28 39.38 -8.55 -23.86
N THR A 29 39.66 -8.04 -25.05
CA THR A 29 38.83 -8.03 -26.25
C THR A 29 38.62 -9.46 -26.73
N ILE A 30 37.37 -9.91 -26.92
CA ILE A 30 37.06 -11.00 -27.84
C ILE A 30 35.86 -10.57 -28.69
N SER A 31 36.16 -10.28 -29.94
CA SER A 31 35.24 -10.19 -31.07
C SER A 31 35.01 -11.61 -31.59
N ILE A 32 33.75 -12.05 -31.76
CA ILE A 32 33.43 -13.10 -32.74
C ILE A 32 32.19 -12.68 -33.53
N SER A 33 32.40 -12.78 -34.83
CA SER A 33 31.62 -12.33 -35.98
C SER A 33 30.32 -13.09 -36.23
N VAL A 34 29.37 -12.32 -36.77
CA VAL A 34 28.23 -12.75 -37.57
C VAL A 34 28.68 -13.58 -38.78
N ILE A 35 28.05 -14.73 -39.01
CA ILE A 35 27.97 -15.35 -40.34
C ILE A 35 26.50 -15.68 -40.62
N ARG A 36 26.01 -15.12 -41.72
CA ARG A 36 24.73 -15.36 -42.40
C ARG A 36 24.97 -16.29 -43.60
N ASP A 37 23.86 -16.83 -44.12
CA ASP A 37 23.58 -17.33 -45.49
C ASP A 37 23.29 -18.86 -45.62
N PRO A 38 22.59 -19.33 -46.69
CA PRO A 38 21.14 -19.16 -46.88
C PRO A 38 20.42 -20.44 -47.39
N ASN A 39 19.08 -20.37 -47.50
CA ASN A 39 18.13 -21.09 -48.37
C ASN A 39 18.52 -22.42 -49.07
N PHE A 40 17.67 -23.45 -48.93
CA PHE A 40 17.18 -24.26 -50.06
C PHE A 40 15.86 -24.97 -49.72
N GLY A 41 14.91 -24.94 -50.64
CA GLY A 41 13.56 -25.49 -50.47
C GLY A 41 13.32 -26.87 -51.08
N SER A 42 12.06 -27.30 -50.93
CA SER A 42 11.25 -28.19 -51.80
C SER A 42 10.64 -29.43 -51.13
N SER A 43 9.31 -29.34 -50.97
CA SER A 43 8.27 -30.25 -51.48
C SER A 43 8.22 -31.75 -51.15
N LEU A 44 7.10 -32.08 -50.47
CA LEU A 44 6.15 -33.20 -50.71
C LEU A 44 6.53 -34.63 -50.28
N ARG A 45 5.79 -35.19 -49.31
CA ARG A 45 4.71 -36.17 -49.58
C ARG A 45 3.87 -36.54 -48.35
N LEU A 46 2.58 -36.67 -48.62
CA LEU A 46 1.47 -37.14 -47.80
C LEU A 46 1.66 -38.59 -47.30
N VAL A 47 1.41 -38.87 -46.01
CA VAL A 47 0.69 -40.10 -45.59
C VAL A 47 -0.19 -39.77 -44.37
N ARG A 48 -1.50 -40.01 -44.55
CA ARG A 48 -2.54 -40.02 -43.52
C ARG A 48 -2.28 -41.12 -42.48
N ARG A 49 -2.34 -40.80 -41.18
CA ARG A 49 -3.05 -41.67 -40.22
C ARG A 49 -3.62 -40.85 -39.07
N LYS A 50 -4.92 -41.06 -38.84
CA LYS A 50 -5.77 -40.46 -37.81
C LYS A 50 -5.25 -40.83 -36.41
N ASN A 51 -5.14 -39.86 -35.52
CA ASN A 51 -5.80 -39.97 -34.21
C ASN A 51 -6.13 -38.59 -33.67
N ARG A 52 -7.32 -38.48 -33.06
CA ARG A 52 -7.96 -37.22 -32.70
C ARG A 52 -7.68 -36.83 -31.24
N PHE A 53 -7.82 -35.52 -31.04
CA PHE A 53 -8.15 -34.76 -29.83
C PHE A 53 -7.03 -34.48 -28.82
N SER A 54 -6.83 -33.27 -28.31
CA SER A 54 -7.11 -31.89 -28.75
C SER A 54 -6.53 -31.00 -27.65
N ILE A 55 -5.48 -30.24 -27.95
CA ILE A 55 -4.98 -29.14 -27.12
C ILE A 55 -5.02 -27.87 -27.97
N ARG A 56 -5.28 -26.75 -27.28
CA ARG A 56 -5.07 -25.33 -27.61
C ARG A 56 -6.22 -24.52 -28.23
N VAL A 57 -6.70 -23.58 -27.42
CA VAL A 57 -6.50 -22.11 -27.52
C VAL A 57 -6.42 -21.54 -28.94
N SER A 58 -7.35 -20.62 -29.23
CA SER A 58 -7.28 -19.35 -29.98
C SER A 58 -8.72 -19.09 -30.48
N SER A 59 -9.32 -17.91 -30.50
CA SER A 59 -8.82 -16.59 -30.88
C SER A 59 -9.75 -15.49 -30.35
N SER A 60 -9.22 -14.27 -30.34
CA SER A 60 -9.96 -13.00 -30.32
C SER A 60 -11.09 -12.93 -31.36
N ASP A 61 -12.14 -12.18 -31.06
CA ASP A 61 -12.90 -11.44 -32.08
C ASP A 61 -13.53 -10.16 -31.52
N THR A 62 -13.53 -9.15 -32.38
CA THR A 62 -13.93 -7.76 -32.17
C THR A 62 -15.41 -7.56 -32.52
N LEU A 63 -16.13 -6.84 -31.64
CA LEU A 63 -17.34 -5.99 -31.80
C LEU A 63 -18.34 -6.27 -32.96
N VAL A 64 -19.64 -6.38 -32.63
CA VAL A 64 -20.71 -5.42 -33.00
C VAL A 64 -22.05 -5.78 -32.32
N ALA A 65 -22.70 -4.73 -31.80
CA ALA A 65 -24.12 -4.52 -31.51
C ALA A 65 -24.86 -5.40 -30.48
N GLY A 66 -25.08 -4.79 -29.31
CA GLY A 66 -26.44 -4.56 -28.83
C GLY A 66 -27.12 -5.72 -28.13
N SER A 67 -26.82 -5.93 -26.85
CA SER A 67 -27.81 -6.42 -25.88
C SER A 67 -27.39 -5.98 -24.48
N ARG A 68 -28.33 -5.36 -23.76
CA ARG A 68 -28.27 -4.98 -22.34
C ARG A 68 -27.35 -5.90 -21.53
N GLU A 69 -26.22 -5.36 -21.05
CA GLU A 69 -25.41 -6.06 -20.07
C GLU A 69 -26.24 -6.22 -18.80
N VAL A 70 -26.57 -7.48 -18.54
CA VAL A 70 -27.04 -7.99 -17.26
C VAL A 70 -25.91 -7.69 -16.27
N VAL A 71 -26.01 -6.56 -15.57
CA VAL A 71 -25.29 -6.33 -14.33
C VAL A 71 -25.57 -7.55 -13.46
N SER A 72 -24.53 -8.32 -13.24
CA SER A 72 -24.62 -9.61 -12.58
C SER A 72 -25.16 -9.42 -11.16
N LYS A 73 -26.42 -9.82 -10.96
CA LYS A 73 -27.13 -10.07 -9.67
C LYS A 73 -26.35 -10.91 -8.63
N LYS A 74 -25.10 -11.31 -8.89
CA LYS A 74 -24.24 -12.10 -8.00
C LYS A 74 -23.37 -11.26 -7.06
N GLU A 75 -23.16 -9.96 -7.31
CA GLU A 75 -22.37 -9.10 -6.41
C GLU A 75 -23.20 -8.49 -5.26
N GLU A 76 -24.52 -8.34 -5.41
CA GLU A 76 -25.40 -7.70 -4.40
C GLU A 76 -25.53 -8.46 -3.07
N ASP A 77 -25.28 -9.78 -3.05
CA ASP A 77 -25.53 -10.64 -1.88
C ASP A 77 -24.36 -10.70 -0.87
N LEU A 78 -23.32 -9.87 -1.07
CA LEU A 78 -22.09 -9.90 -0.27
C LEU A 78 -21.91 -8.71 0.69
N GLY A 79 -22.94 -7.87 0.81
CA GLY A 79 -22.98 -6.73 1.72
C GLY A 79 -22.07 -5.58 1.27
N ASP A 80 -22.68 -4.44 0.95
CA ASP A 80 -21.96 -3.18 0.76
C ASP A 80 -21.18 -2.80 2.04
N LEU A 81 -20.05 -2.08 1.88
CA LEU A 81 -19.16 -1.66 2.97
C LEU A 81 -19.94 -0.96 4.09
N LYS A 82 -20.88 -0.08 3.73
CA LYS A 82 -21.71 0.65 4.69
C LYS A 82 -22.54 -0.31 5.55
N SER A 83 -23.25 -1.24 4.91
CA SER A 83 -24.08 -2.24 5.61
C SER A 83 -23.25 -3.14 6.52
N TRP A 84 -22.05 -3.54 6.07
CA TRP A 84 -21.12 -4.32 6.89
C TRP A 84 -20.65 -3.55 8.12
N MET A 85 -20.27 -2.28 7.98
CA MET A 85 -19.84 -1.47 9.13
C MET A 85 -20.97 -1.32 10.17
N HIS A 86 -22.19 -0.96 9.75
CA HIS A 86 -23.32 -0.80 10.68
C HIS A 86 -23.71 -2.11 11.37
N LYS A 87 -23.72 -3.23 10.64
CA LYS A 87 -23.99 -4.56 11.21
C LYS A 87 -23.00 -4.93 12.31
N ASN A 88 -21.78 -4.42 12.23
CA ASN A 88 -20.68 -4.72 13.15
C ASN A 88 -20.38 -3.58 14.15
N GLY A 89 -21.36 -2.69 14.38
CA GLY A 89 -21.31 -1.73 15.48
C GLY A 89 -20.80 -0.33 15.13
N LEU A 90 -20.74 0.05 13.85
CA LEU A 90 -20.48 1.44 13.48
C LEU A 90 -21.66 2.33 13.95
N PRO A 91 -21.41 3.33 14.82
CA PRO A 91 -22.44 4.26 15.28
C PRO A 91 -22.97 5.14 14.13
N PRO A 92 -24.09 5.87 14.33
CA PRO A 92 -24.53 6.88 13.39
C PRO A 92 -23.40 7.86 13.06
N CYS A 93 -23.17 8.08 11.77
CA CYS A 93 -22.12 8.96 11.26
C CYS A 93 -22.75 10.12 10.50
N LYS A 94 -22.09 11.29 10.51
CA LYS A 94 -22.49 12.46 9.73
C LYS A 94 -21.87 12.46 8.32
N VAL A 95 -21.62 11.27 7.79
CA VAL A 95 -21.00 11.05 6.48
C VAL A 95 -21.71 9.96 5.69
N ILE A 96 -21.56 10.02 4.37
CA ILE A 96 -22.06 9.04 3.41
C ILE A 96 -20.96 8.67 2.41
N LEU A 97 -21.04 7.46 1.88
CA LEU A 97 -20.24 7.06 0.73
C LEU A 97 -20.93 7.53 -0.55
N LYS A 98 -20.17 8.19 -1.42
CA LYS A 98 -20.58 8.58 -2.76
C LYS A 98 -19.60 8.02 -3.78
N GLU A 99 -20.03 7.91 -5.03
CA GLU A 99 -19.18 7.46 -6.13
C GLU A 99 -18.69 8.64 -6.97
N LYS A 100 -17.48 8.51 -7.52
CA LYS A 100 -16.99 9.37 -8.60
C LYS A 100 -16.33 8.52 -9.68
N PRO A 101 -16.32 8.97 -10.95
CA PRO A 101 -15.62 8.27 -12.02
C PRO A 101 -14.14 8.06 -11.69
N SER A 102 -13.60 6.92 -12.10
CA SER A 102 -12.15 6.70 -12.11
C SER A 102 -11.52 7.51 -13.25
N HIS A 103 -10.28 7.96 -13.08
CA HIS A 103 -9.51 8.64 -14.14
C HIS A 103 -9.38 7.78 -15.41
N ASN A 104 -9.32 6.45 -15.25
CA ASN A 104 -9.42 5.52 -16.38
C ASN A 104 -10.85 5.01 -16.50
N GLU A 105 -11.51 5.35 -17.61
CA GLU A 105 -12.92 4.99 -17.90
C GLU A 105 -13.18 3.48 -17.95
N LYS A 106 -12.14 2.67 -18.15
CA LYS A 106 -12.25 1.19 -18.12
C LYS A 106 -12.41 0.63 -16.71
N HIS A 107 -12.18 1.45 -15.68
CA HIS A 107 -12.28 1.03 -14.28
C HIS A 107 -13.60 1.46 -13.67
N ARG A 108 -14.07 0.65 -12.71
CA ARG A 108 -15.28 0.96 -11.94
C ARG A 108 -15.13 2.31 -11.23
N PRO A 109 -16.24 3.04 -10.98
CA PRO A 109 -16.24 4.21 -10.11
C PRO A 109 -15.61 3.89 -8.75
N ILE A 110 -14.96 4.89 -8.18
CA ILE A 110 -14.36 4.81 -6.84
C ILE A 110 -15.25 5.51 -5.81
N HIS A 111 -15.25 5.01 -4.59
CA HIS A 111 -15.98 5.64 -3.49
C HIS A 111 -15.14 6.75 -2.84
N TYR A 112 -15.85 7.73 -2.29
CA TYR A 112 -15.30 8.72 -1.38
C TYR A 112 -16.29 9.05 -0.27
N VAL A 113 -15.77 9.56 0.85
CA VAL A 113 -16.55 10.01 2.00
C VAL A 113 -16.96 11.46 1.80
N ALA A 114 -18.25 11.73 1.89
CA ALA A 114 -18.84 13.06 1.84
C ALA A 114 -19.66 13.34 3.10
N ALA A 115 -19.81 14.62 3.46
CA ALA A 115 -20.71 15.02 4.53
C ALA A 115 -22.15 14.60 4.19
N SER A 116 -22.88 14.02 5.13
CA SER A 116 -24.31 13.68 4.94
C SER A 116 -25.23 14.87 5.14
N GLU A 117 -24.76 15.84 5.92
CA GLU A 117 -25.45 17.06 6.34
C GLU A 117 -24.43 18.21 6.43
N ASP A 118 -24.90 19.42 6.73
CA ASP A 118 -24.01 20.55 7.00
C ASP A 118 -23.26 20.33 8.32
N LEU A 119 -21.93 20.49 8.31
CA LEU A 119 -21.06 20.36 9.48
C LEU A 119 -20.44 21.70 9.85
N GLN A 120 -20.16 21.87 11.14
CA GLN A 120 -19.35 22.97 11.67
C GLN A 120 -17.99 22.48 12.14
N ALA A 121 -17.00 23.37 12.18
CA ALA A 121 -15.72 23.06 12.77
C ALA A 121 -15.89 22.57 14.23
N GLY A 122 -15.26 21.45 14.57
CA GLY A 122 -15.41 20.76 15.85
C GLY A 122 -16.43 19.64 15.86
N ASP A 123 -17.24 19.47 14.80
CA ASP A 123 -18.14 18.31 14.68
C ASP A 123 -17.36 17.01 14.47
N ALA A 124 -17.77 15.95 15.19
CA ALA A 124 -17.32 14.60 14.89
C ALA A 124 -18.06 14.10 13.62
N ALA A 125 -17.33 13.95 12.52
CA ALA A 125 -17.87 13.44 11.26
C ALA A 125 -18.22 11.94 11.37
N PHE A 126 -17.33 11.17 11.98
CA PHE A 126 -17.55 9.75 12.29
C PHE A 126 -16.62 9.28 13.42
N SER A 127 -17.00 8.15 14.03
CA SER A 127 -16.18 7.43 15.01
C SER A 127 -16.25 5.93 14.69
N VAL A 128 -15.11 5.35 14.30
CA VAL A 128 -15.00 3.93 13.94
C VAL A 128 -14.49 3.14 15.14
N PRO A 129 -15.27 2.19 15.70
CA PRO A 129 -14.83 1.41 16.86
C PRO A 129 -13.60 0.56 16.53
N ASN A 130 -12.74 0.30 17.53
CA ASN A 130 -11.54 -0.52 17.40
C ASN A 130 -11.83 -1.93 16.89
N SER A 131 -13.06 -2.45 17.03
CA SER A 131 -13.51 -3.72 16.43
C SER A 131 -13.43 -3.72 14.90
N LEU A 132 -13.54 -2.55 14.27
CA LEU A 132 -13.54 -2.33 12.82
C LEU A 132 -12.22 -1.74 12.27
N VAL A 133 -11.20 -1.61 13.11
CA VAL A 133 -9.90 -1.05 12.70
C VAL A 133 -8.85 -2.17 12.64
N VAL A 134 -8.08 -2.27 11.56
CA VAL A 134 -6.98 -3.26 11.50
C VAL A 134 -5.70 -2.60 11.98
N THR A 135 -5.12 -3.14 13.05
CA THR A 135 -3.83 -2.74 13.64
C THR A 135 -2.96 -3.98 13.85
N LEU A 136 -1.67 -3.81 14.12
CA LEU A 136 -0.82 -4.95 14.47
C LEU A 136 -1.28 -5.66 15.74
N GLU A 137 -1.79 -4.92 16.73
CA GLU A 137 -2.35 -5.49 17.96
C GLU A 137 -3.38 -6.59 17.65
N ARG A 138 -4.28 -6.34 16.69
CA ARG A 138 -5.28 -7.31 16.26
C ARG A 138 -4.68 -8.49 15.49
N VAL A 139 -3.66 -8.23 14.69
CA VAL A 139 -3.10 -9.21 13.77
C VAL A 139 -2.20 -10.23 14.49
N LEU A 140 -1.37 -9.74 15.39
CA LEU A 140 -0.26 -10.47 16.01
C LEU A 140 -0.46 -10.66 17.52
N GLY A 141 -1.25 -9.79 18.17
CA GLY A 141 -1.28 -9.64 19.63
C GLY A 141 -0.03 -9.00 20.21
N ASN A 142 -0.10 -8.62 21.48
CA ASN A 142 0.93 -7.77 22.10
C ASN A 142 2.30 -8.47 22.27
N GLU A 143 2.33 -9.77 22.57
CA GLU A 143 3.59 -10.50 22.82
C GLU A 143 4.41 -10.71 21.55
N THR A 144 3.78 -11.18 20.47
CA THR A 144 4.42 -11.40 19.16
C THR A 144 4.94 -10.11 18.53
N ILE A 145 4.26 -8.97 18.78
CA ILE A 145 4.71 -7.66 18.30
C ILE A 145 6.05 -7.27 18.92
N ALA A 146 6.24 -7.54 20.21
CA ALA A 146 7.50 -7.21 20.87
C ALA A 146 8.67 -7.98 20.23
N GLU A 147 8.49 -9.27 19.95
CA GLU A 147 9.50 -10.09 19.27
C GLU A 147 9.79 -9.56 17.87
N LEU A 148 8.76 -9.31 17.05
CA LEU A 148 8.94 -8.81 15.70
C LEU A 148 9.67 -7.48 15.63
N LEU A 149 9.25 -6.53 16.46
CA LEU A 149 9.87 -5.21 16.53
C LEU A 149 11.33 -5.28 16.99
N THR A 150 11.71 -6.27 17.81
CA THR A 150 13.12 -6.44 18.20
C THR A 150 13.99 -7.00 17.08
N THR A 151 13.45 -7.83 16.19
CA THR A 151 14.23 -8.37 15.05
C THR A 151 14.45 -7.36 13.94
N ASN A 152 13.56 -6.36 13.82
CA ASN A 152 13.56 -5.33 12.77
C ASN A 152 13.64 -5.91 11.33
N LYS A 153 13.17 -7.15 11.14
CA LYS A 153 13.17 -7.85 9.84
C LYS A 153 12.00 -7.47 8.95
N LEU A 154 10.83 -7.23 9.55
CA LEU A 154 9.63 -6.80 8.86
C LEU A 154 9.19 -5.44 9.39
N SER A 155 8.74 -4.56 8.49
CA SER A 155 8.01 -3.36 8.90
C SER A 155 6.59 -3.70 9.32
N GLU A 156 5.94 -2.81 10.08
CA GLU A 156 4.53 -3.00 10.40
C GLU A 156 3.63 -3.04 9.17
N LEU A 157 4.01 -2.33 8.10
CA LEU A 157 3.28 -2.34 6.84
C LEU A 157 3.37 -3.71 6.15
N ALA A 158 4.51 -4.40 6.22
CA ALA A 158 4.63 -5.77 5.70
C ALA A 158 3.73 -6.74 6.45
N CYS A 159 3.67 -6.64 7.78
CA CYS A 159 2.79 -7.48 8.59
C CYS A 159 1.30 -7.23 8.27
N LEU A 160 0.89 -5.96 8.15
CA LEU A 160 -0.47 -5.60 7.74
C LEU A 160 -0.79 -6.07 6.32
N ALA A 161 0.15 -5.93 5.38
CA ALA A 161 -0.03 -6.39 4.00
C ALA A 161 -0.21 -7.90 3.93
N LEU A 162 0.65 -8.67 4.59
CA LEU A 162 0.55 -10.12 4.65
C LEU A 162 -0.79 -10.57 5.27
N TYR A 163 -1.22 -9.91 6.35
CA TYR A 163 -2.52 -10.17 6.97
C TYR A 163 -3.68 -9.99 5.98
N LEU A 164 -3.73 -8.83 5.30
CA LEU A 164 -4.78 -8.57 4.31
C LEU A 164 -4.74 -9.55 3.13
N MET A 165 -3.57 -10.02 2.72
CA MET A 165 -3.43 -11.03 1.66
C MET A 165 -4.06 -12.35 2.06
N TYR A 166 -3.85 -12.82 3.29
CA TYR A 166 -4.50 -14.02 3.80
C TYR A 166 -6.00 -13.85 4.00
N GLU A 167 -6.45 -12.72 4.56
CA GLU A 167 -7.88 -12.39 4.63
C GLU A 167 -8.52 -12.39 3.24
N LYS A 168 -7.85 -11.81 2.23
CA LYS A 168 -8.31 -11.84 0.85
C LYS A 168 -8.38 -13.27 0.29
N LYS A 169 -7.39 -14.11 0.57
CA LYS A 169 -7.36 -15.53 0.16
C LYS A 169 -8.53 -16.34 0.76
N GLN A 170 -8.99 -16.00 1.96
CA GLN A 170 -10.17 -16.62 2.59
C GLN A 170 -11.48 -16.29 1.86
N GLY A 171 -11.52 -15.21 1.08
CA GLY A 171 -12.67 -14.78 0.30
C GLY A 171 -13.90 -14.56 1.20
N LYS A 172 -15.00 -15.28 0.93
CA LYS A 172 -16.30 -15.12 1.63
C LYS A 172 -16.25 -15.45 3.13
N LYS A 173 -15.21 -16.14 3.59
CA LYS A 173 -15.03 -16.45 5.02
C LYS A 173 -14.40 -15.30 5.80
N SER A 174 -13.74 -14.37 5.11
CA SER A 174 -13.09 -13.22 5.75
C SER A 174 -14.12 -12.25 6.28
N PHE A 175 -13.96 -11.90 7.56
CA PHE A 175 -14.70 -10.80 8.19
C PHE A 175 -14.47 -9.47 7.45
N TRP A 176 -13.25 -9.26 6.94
CA TRP A 176 -12.82 -8.02 6.28
C TRP A 176 -13.14 -7.96 4.80
N LEU A 177 -13.82 -8.95 4.22
CA LEU A 177 -14.07 -9.02 2.78
C LEU A 177 -14.67 -7.71 2.20
N PRO A 178 -15.70 -7.07 2.81
CA PRO A 178 -16.24 -5.82 2.27
C PRO A 178 -15.23 -4.68 2.28
N TYR A 179 -14.39 -4.61 3.32
CA TYR A 179 -13.33 -3.61 3.39
C TYR A 179 -12.20 -3.87 2.38
N ILE A 180 -11.75 -5.12 2.25
CA ILE A 180 -10.75 -5.51 1.25
C ILE A 180 -11.23 -5.23 -0.17
N ARG A 181 -12.51 -5.48 -0.46
CA ARG A 181 -13.12 -5.13 -1.75
C ARG A 181 -13.11 -3.63 -2.01
N GLU A 182 -13.33 -2.81 -0.98
CA GLU A 182 -13.21 -1.37 -1.12
C GLU A 182 -11.75 -0.99 -1.41
N LEU A 183 -10.77 -1.53 -0.69
CA LEU A 183 -9.36 -1.30 -0.99
C LEU A 183 -8.98 -1.73 -2.42
N ASP A 184 -9.50 -2.86 -2.90
CA ASP A 184 -9.33 -3.34 -4.27
C ASP A 184 -10.03 -2.44 -5.30
N ARG A 185 -11.19 -1.87 -5.00
CA ARG A 185 -11.85 -0.86 -5.85
C ARG A 185 -10.95 0.37 -6.00
N GLN A 186 -10.30 0.76 -4.91
CA GLN A 186 -9.37 1.88 -4.87
C GLN A 186 -8.01 1.53 -5.51
N ARG A 187 -7.62 0.25 -5.57
CA ARG A 187 -6.39 -0.26 -6.21
C ARG A 187 -5.09 0.42 -5.71
N GLY A 188 -5.05 0.84 -4.46
CA GLY A 188 -3.92 1.59 -3.90
C GLY A 188 -3.69 2.94 -4.60
N ARG A 189 -4.73 3.50 -5.21
CA ARG A 189 -4.62 4.65 -6.09
C ARG A 189 -4.74 6.03 -5.43
N GLY A 190 -4.71 6.05 -4.10
CA GLY A 190 -5.01 7.24 -3.31
C GLY A 190 -6.34 7.89 -3.71
N GLN A 191 -6.50 9.17 -3.37
CA GLN A 191 -7.69 9.95 -3.72
C GLN A 191 -7.84 10.17 -5.24
N LEU A 192 -6.73 10.18 -5.99
CA LEU A 192 -6.70 10.58 -7.40
C LEU A 192 -6.85 9.42 -8.39
N ALA A 193 -7.04 8.19 -7.91
CA ALA A 193 -7.15 7.02 -8.78
C ALA A 193 -5.87 6.76 -9.66
N VAL A 194 -4.68 7.15 -9.18
CA VAL A 194 -3.36 6.92 -9.82
C VAL A 194 -2.49 5.94 -9.03
N GLU A 195 -1.76 5.07 -9.72
CA GLU A 195 -0.89 4.07 -9.09
C GLU A 195 0.34 4.70 -8.43
N SER A 196 0.72 4.20 -7.25
CA SER A 196 1.97 4.60 -6.58
C SER A 196 3.16 4.39 -7.51
N PRO A 197 4.16 5.30 -7.47
CA PRO A 197 5.40 5.13 -8.23
C PRO A 197 6.17 3.84 -7.92
N LEU A 198 5.92 3.22 -6.77
CA LEU A 198 6.50 1.92 -6.45
C LEU A 198 6.05 0.82 -7.41
N LEU A 199 4.92 0.98 -8.10
CA LEU A 199 4.38 0.03 -9.08
C LEU A 199 4.65 0.44 -10.54
N TRP A 200 5.27 1.60 -10.77
CA TRP A 200 5.55 2.08 -12.12
C TRP A 200 6.59 1.22 -12.85
N SER A 201 6.45 1.18 -14.17
CA SER A 201 7.45 0.65 -15.08
C SER A 201 8.72 1.52 -15.09
N GLU A 202 9.82 0.98 -15.62
CA GLU A 202 11.08 1.73 -15.77
C GLU A 202 10.90 2.99 -16.64
N THR A 203 10.05 2.92 -17.66
CA THR A 203 9.75 4.05 -18.55
C THR A 203 8.96 5.15 -17.84
N GLU A 204 8.03 4.79 -16.95
CA GLU A 204 7.30 5.76 -16.14
C GLU A 204 8.22 6.38 -15.06
N LEU A 205 9.08 5.58 -14.43
CA LEU A 205 10.08 6.11 -13.50
C LEU A 205 11.11 7.02 -14.17
N ALA A 206 11.27 6.94 -15.50
CA ALA A 206 12.14 7.86 -16.24
C ALA A 206 11.66 9.32 -16.17
N TYR A 207 10.38 9.59 -15.92
CA TYR A 207 9.86 10.96 -15.70
C TYR A 207 10.46 11.63 -14.45
N LEU A 208 10.96 10.84 -13.49
CA LEU A 208 11.60 11.35 -12.27
C LEU A 208 13.13 11.46 -12.41
N THR A 209 13.68 11.33 -13.61
CA THR A 209 15.13 11.44 -13.84
C THR A 209 15.61 12.85 -13.49
N GLY A 210 16.63 12.93 -12.62
CA GLY A 210 17.13 14.19 -12.07
C GLY A 210 16.49 14.60 -10.74
N SER A 211 15.40 13.96 -10.34
CA SER A 211 14.79 14.15 -9.01
C SER A 211 15.37 13.16 -7.99
N PRO A 212 15.73 13.59 -6.77
CA PRO A 212 16.16 12.67 -5.70
C PRO A 212 15.06 11.67 -5.32
N THR A 213 13.78 12.02 -5.56
CA THR A 213 12.63 11.14 -5.34
C THR A 213 12.76 9.80 -6.08
N LYS A 214 13.41 9.78 -7.26
CA LYS A 214 13.63 8.52 -8.00
C LYS A 214 14.49 7.53 -7.20
N ALA A 215 15.56 8.02 -6.57
CA ALA A 215 16.42 7.18 -5.73
C ALA A 215 15.65 6.67 -4.51
N GLU A 216 14.86 7.52 -3.86
CA GLU A 216 14.01 7.12 -2.73
C GLU A 216 13.01 6.02 -3.10
N ILE A 217 12.39 6.10 -4.28
CA ILE A 217 11.45 5.07 -4.78
C ILE A 217 12.18 3.74 -4.98
N LEU A 218 13.36 3.77 -5.61
CA LEU A 218 14.16 2.56 -5.85
C LEU A 218 14.62 1.93 -4.53
N GLU A 219 15.12 2.73 -3.59
CA GLU A 219 15.53 2.26 -2.27
C GLU A 219 14.35 1.62 -1.53
N ARG A 220 13.17 2.26 -1.57
CA ARG A 220 11.96 1.73 -0.94
C ARG A 220 11.51 0.42 -1.58
N ALA A 221 11.57 0.31 -2.91
CA ALA A 221 11.24 -0.92 -3.63
C ALA A 221 12.18 -2.08 -3.26
N GLU A 222 13.48 -1.82 -3.13
CA GLU A 222 14.45 -2.81 -2.65
C GLU A 222 14.21 -3.17 -1.17
N GLY A 223 13.81 -2.20 -0.34
CA GLY A 223 13.38 -2.45 1.03
C GLY A 223 12.21 -3.43 1.12
N ILE A 224 11.16 -3.21 0.32
CA ILE A 224 9.99 -4.12 0.25
C ILE A 224 10.44 -5.52 -0.20
N LYS A 225 11.39 -5.63 -1.12
CA LYS A 225 11.93 -6.92 -1.57
C LYS A 225 12.72 -7.65 -0.47
N ARG A 226 13.50 -6.92 0.32
CA ARG A 226 14.17 -7.49 1.51
C ARG A 226 13.16 -8.00 2.53
N GLU A 227 12.12 -7.21 2.82
CA GLU A 227 11.05 -7.62 3.74
C GLU A 227 10.32 -8.87 3.22
N TYR A 228 10.05 -8.97 1.91
CA TYR A 228 9.46 -10.18 1.31
C TYR A 228 10.32 -11.43 1.53
N ASN A 229 11.63 -11.33 1.37
CA ASN A 229 12.54 -12.46 1.55
C ASN A 229 12.66 -12.91 3.02
N GLU A 230 12.28 -12.07 3.98
CA GLU A 230 12.27 -12.40 5.41
C GLU A 230 10.93 -12.97 5.90
N LEU A 231 9.87 -12.95 5.08
CA LEU A 231 8.51 -13.34 5.50
C LEU A 231 8.48 -14.75 6.08
N ASP A 232 9.10 -15.72 5.42
CA ASP A 232 9.07 -17.12 5.86
C ASP A 232 9.86 -17.32 7.14
N THR A 233 11.05 -16.70 7.25
CA THR A 233 11.86 -16.75 8.47
C THR A 233 11.07 -16.23 9.66
N VAL A 234 10.42 -15.09 9.47
CA VAL A 234 9.66 -14.42 10.52
C VAL A 234 8.34 -15.16 10.82
N TRP A 235 7.73 -15.78 9.82
CA TRP A 235 6.59 -16.69 9.97
C TRP A 235 6.93 -17.85 10.90
N PHE A 236 8.09 -18.50 10.72
CA PHE A 236 8.54 -19.59 11.57
C PHE A 236 8.94 -19.12 12.98
N MET A 237 9.64 -17.98 13.10
CA MET A 237 10.06 -17.44 14.40
C MET A 237 8.86 -17.07 15.28
N ALA A 238 7.87 -16.37 14.71
CA ALA A 238 6.68 -15.94 15.42
C ALA A 238 5.65 -17.06 15.67
N GLY A 239 6.00 -18.32 15.42
CA GLY A 239 5.16 -19.49 15.77
C GLY A 239 3.80 -19.57 15.07
N SER A 240 3.63 -18.89 13.93
CA SER A 240 2.37 -18.41 13.33
C SER A 240 2.12 -16.94 13.68
N LEU A 241 2.64 -16.05 12.82
CA LEU A 241 2.42 -14.60 12.89
C LEU A 241 0.96 -14.24 13.16
N PHE A 242 0.02 -15.01 12.61
CA PHE A 242 -1.40 -14.80 12.83
C PHE A 242 -1.88 -15.72 13.96
N GLN A 243 -2.55 -15.15 14.95
CA GLN A 243 -3.00 -15.82 16.18
C GLN A 243 -3.97 -16.99 15.97
N GLN A 244 -4.28 -17.35 14.73
CA GLN A 244 -5.01 -18.54 14.30
C GLN A 244 -4.71 -18.75 12.80
N TYR A 245 -4.86 -20.00 12.35
CA TYR A 245 -5.01 -20.47 10.96
C TYR A 245 -3.78 -21.14 10.29
N PRO A 246 -3.96 -22.36 9.75
CA PRO A 246 -2.92 -23.12 9.06
C PRO A 246 -2.78 -22.61 7.62
N TYR A 247 -2.01 -21.54 7.44
CA TYR A 247 -1.69 -21.08 6.10
C TYR A 247 -0.41 -21.72 5.58
N ASP A 248 -0.35 -21.89 4.25
CA ASP A 248 0.90 -22.18 3.55
C ASP A 248 1.93 -21.09 3.89
N ILE A 249 3.21 -21.45 3.82
CA ILE A 249 4.33 -20.54 4.01
C ILE A 249 4.15 -19.29 3.11
N PRO A 250 4.38 -18.06 3.60
CA PRO A 250 4.06 -16.83 2.87
C PRO A 250 4.52 -16.78 1.42
N THR A 251 5.79 -17.12 1.14
CA THR A 251 6.33 -17.06 -0.23
C THR A 251 5.83 -18.19 -1.14
N GLU A 252 5.31 -19.28 -0.59
CA GLU A 252 4.62 -20.33 -1.35
C GLU A 252 3.19 -19.90 -1.70
N ALA A 253 2.54 -19.17 -0.79
CA ALA A 253 1.17 -18.70 -0.97
C ALA A 253 1.07 -17.51 -1.93
N PHE A 254 2.09 -16.64 -1.95
CA PHE A 254 2.02 -15.36 -2.63
C PHE A 254 3.36 -14.98 -3.26
N THR A 255 3.32 -14.54 -4.52
CA THR A 255 4.52 -14.03 -5.19
C THR A 255 4.91 -12.64 -4.69
N PHE A 256 6.14 -12.24 -4.98
CA PHE A 256 6.64 -10.90 -4.66
C PHE A 256 5.77 -9.79 -5.26
N GLU A 257 5.27 -9.96 -6.48
CA GLU A 257 4.44 -8.96 -7.17
C GLU A 257 3.13 -8.73 -6.41
N ILE A 258 2.49 -9.81 -5.94
CA ILE A 258 1.25 -9.73 -5.15
C ILE A 258 1.54 -9.06 -3.80
N PHE A 259 2.63 -9.46 -3.14
CA PHE A 259 3.05 -8.84 -1.88
C PHE A 259 3.31 -7.33 -2.04
N LYS A 260 4.06 -6.93 -3.08
CA LYS A 260 4.37 -5.53 -3.36
C LYS A 260 3.10 -4.72 -3.64
N GLN A 261 2.13 -5.28 -4.36
CA GLN A 261 0.83 -4.63 -4.58
C GLN A 261 0.06 -4.44 -3.26
N ALA A 262 -0.03 -5.47 -2.43
CA ALA A 262 -0.70 -5.37 -1.13
C ALA A 262 0.00 -4.37 -0.20
N PHE A 263 1.34 -4.37 -0.19
CA PHE A 263 2.15 -3.44 0.58
C PHE A 263 1.86 -1.99 0.20
N VAL A 264 1.88 -1.69 -1.09
CA VAL A 264 1.57 -0.35 -1.61
C VAL A 264 0.13 0.05 -1.29
N ALA A 265 -0.82 -0.87 -1.41
CA ALA A 265 -2.20 -0.60 -1.03
C ALA A 265 -2.30 -0.23 0.46
N VAL A 266 -1.69 -1.01 1.35
CA VAL A 266 -1.62 -0.70 2.79
C VAL A 266 -0.96 0.66 3.05
N GLN A 267 0.20 0.91 2.42
CA GLN A 267 0.95 2.17 2.58
C GLN A 267 0.08 3.40 2.23
N SER A 268 -0.72 3.31 1.16
CA SER A 268 -1.60 4.39 0.73
C SER A 268 -2.85 4.59 1.60
N CYS A 269 -3.19 3.62 2.46
CA CYS A 269 -4.43 3.63 3.24
C CYS A 269 -4.19 3.77 4.75
N VAL A 270 -2.96 3.55 5.20
CA VAL A 270 -2.63 3.51 6.62
C VAL A 270 -2.70 4.91 7.25
N VAL A 271 -3.31 4.96 8.42
CA VAL A 271 -3.35 6.12 9.30
C VAL A 271 -2.28 5.95 10.37
N HIS A 272 -1.47 6.99 10.58
CA HIS A 272 -0.52 7.04 11.70
C HIS A 272 -1.17 7.69 12.93
N LEU A 273 -1.71 6.86 13.82
CA LEU A 273 -2.34 7.30 15.06
C LEU A 273 -1.28 7.77 16.06
N GLN A 274 -1.52 8.94 16.67
CA GLN A 274 -0.64 9.53 17.67
C GLN A 274 -1.05 9.09 19.09
N LYS A 275 -0.10 9.09 20.02
CA LYS A 275 -0.33 8.80 21.46
C LYS A 275 -0.94 7.41 21.73
N VAL A 276 -0.62 6.42 20.89
CA VAL A 276 -1.01 5.02 21.05
C VAL A 276 0.24 4.14 21.17
N SER A 277 0.07 2.88 21.59
CA SER A 277 1.15 1.89 21.58
C SER A 277 1.67 1.63 20.16
N LEU A 278 2.91 1.13 20.04
CA LEU A 278 3.48 0.78 18.73
C LEU A 278 2.59 -0.20 17.95
N ALA A 279 1.95 -1.13 18.66
CA ALA A 279 1.01 -2.10 18.11
C ALA A 279 -0.24 -1.47 17.44
N ARG A 280 -0.61 -0.25 17.83
CA ARG A 280 -1.78 0.49 17.33
C ARG A 280 -1.42 1.68 16.43
N ARG A 281 -0.13 2.02 16.29
CA ARG A 281 0.31 3.25 15.60
C ARG A 281 -0.10 3.31 14.13
N PHE A 282 -0.07 2.17 13.45
CA PHE A 282 -0.49 2.03 12.07
C PHE A 282 -1.84 1.33 12.02
N ALA A 283 -2.83 2.03 11.49
CA ALA A 283 -4.22 1.60 11.47
C ALA A 283 -4.83 1.70 10.08
N LEU A 284 -5.52 0.65 9.65
CA LEU A 284 -6.40 0.67 8.49
C LEU A 284 -7.83 0.87 8.96
N VAL A 285 -8.45 1.95 8.50
CA VAL A 285 -9.76 2.43 8.98
C VAL A 285 -10.74 2.42 7.80
N PRO A 286 -11.87 1.69 7.86
CA PRO A 286 -12.83 1.58 6.76
C PRO A 286 -13.39 2.89 6.18
N LEU A 287 -13.49 3.97 6.97
CA LEU A 287 -13.88 5.31 6.51
C LEU A 287 -12.67 6.26 6.35
N GLY A 288 -11.47 5.73 6.53
CA GLY A 288 -10.21 6.45 6.41
C GLY A 288 -9.74 6.58 4.96
N PRO A 289 -8.46 6.92 4.76
CA PRO A 289 -7.82 6.83 3.45
C PRO A 289 -8.01 5.43 2.83
N PRO A 290 -8.24 5.35 1.51
CA PRO A 290 -8.14 6.43 0.53
C PRO A 290 -9.49 7.10 0.23
N LEU A 291 -10.54 6.85 1.04
CA LEU A 291 -11.87 7.41 0.80
C LEU A 291 -11.98 8.90 1.15
N LEU A 292 -11.03 9.42 1.93
CA LEU A 292 -10.98 10.81 2.34
C LEU A 292 -10.17 11.64 1.34
N ALA A 293 -10.61 12.89 1.15
CA ALA A 293 -9.83 13.85 0.41
C ALA A 293 -8.64 14.36 1.24
N TYR A 294 -7.64 14.96 0.59
CA TYR A 294 -6.44 15.48 1.22
C TYR A 294 -6.21 16.96 0.89
N SER A 295 -5.70 17.70 1.87
CA SER A 295 -5.08 19.01 1.66
C SER A 295 -4.04 19.28 2.74
N SER A 296 -2.88 19.81 2.36
CA SER A 296 -1.81 20.19 3.30
C SER A 296 -2.15 21.44 4.12
N LYS A 297 -3.23 22.17 3.75
CA LYS A 297 -3.77 23.31 4.50
C LYS A 297 -4.84 22.88 5.52
N CYS A 298 -5.28 21.62 5.49
CA CYS A 298 -6.22 21.04 6.45
C CYS A 298 -5.52 20.74 7.78
N LYS A 299 -6.30 20.68 8.86
CA LYS A 299 -5.87 20.31 10.21
C LYS A 299 -6.62 19.10 10.76
N ALA A 300 -7.72 18.70 10.13
CA ALA A 300 -8.47 17.51 10.53
C ALA A 300 -7.63 16.26 10.32
N MET A 301 -7.43 15.48 11.38
CA MET A 301 -6.68 14.22 11.36
C MET A 301 -7.50 13.14 12.07
N LEU A 302 -7.37 11.90 11.63
CA LEU A 302 -7.90 10.77 12.39
C LEU A 302 -7.10 10.60 13.68
N ALA A 303 -7.80 10.49 14.80
CA ALA A 303 -7.21 10.33 16.12
C ALA A 303 -7.82 9.14 16.85
N ALA A 304 -7.02 8.46 17.67
CA ALA A 304 -7.53 7.49 18.61
C ALA A 304 -8.19 8.24 19.77
N VAL A 305 -9.46 7.91 20.04
CA VAL A 305 -10.25 8.47 21.15
C VAL A 305 -10.95 7.29 21.81
N ASP A 306 -10.60 7.03 23.07
CA ASP A 306 -11.08 5.87 23.83
C ASP A 306 -10.90 4.56 23.04
N ASP A 307 -12.01 3.85 22.79
CA ASP A 307 -12.07 2.60 22.05
C ASP A 307 -12.42 2.76 20.55
N ALA A 308 -12.14 3.93 19.98
CA ALA A 308 -12.43 4.23 18.57
C ALA A 308 -11.34 5.08 17.89
N VAL A 309 -11.44 5.15 16.57
CA VAL A 309 -10.73 6.12 15.73
C VAL A 309 -11.75 7.13 15.20
N GLN A 310 -11.58 8.39 15.57
CA GLN A 310 -12.52 9.46 15.28
C GLN A 310 -11.91 10.48 14.31
N LEU A 311 -12.77 11.05 13.47
CA LEU A 311 -12.45 12.24 12.68
C LEU A 311 -13.32 13.41 13.14
N VAL A 312 -12.68 14.47 13.62
CA VAL A 312 -13.31 15.76 13.92
C VAL A 312 -12.93 16.73 12.82
N VAL A 313 -13.92 17.41 12.23
CA VAL A 313 -13.68 18.36 11.15
C VAL A 313 -13.11 19.68 11.68
N ASP A 314 -12.20 20.29 10.94
CA ASP A 314 -11.53 21.55 11.30
C ASP A 314 -12.17 22.79 10.64
N ARG A 315 -13.12 22.57 9.73
CA ARG A 315 -13.83 23.61 8.97
C ARG A 315 -15.29 23.22 8.73
N PRO A 316 -16.16 24.17 8.35
CA PRO A 316 -17.51 23.85 7.92
C PRO A 316 -17.52 23.05 6.61
N TYR A 317 -18.48 22.13 6.49
CA TYR A 317 -18.75 21.39 5.25
C TYR A 317 -20.22 21.54 4.88
N LYS A 318 -20.52 21.60 3.59
CA LYS A 318 -21.91 21.48 3.10
C LYS A 318 -22.29 20.02 2.87
N ALA A 319 -23.58 19.71 3.05
CA ALA A 319 -24.10 18.39 2.73
C ALA A 319 -23.68 17.97 1.31
N GLY A 320 -22.99 16.83 1.23
CA GLY A 320 -22.48 16.25 0.00
C GLY A 320 -21.07 16.66 -0.41
N GLU A 321 -20.41 17.58 0.31
CA GLU A 321 -19.01 17.95 0.13
C GLU A 321 -18.07 16.83 0.59
N SER A 322 -16.98 16.57 -0.14
CA SER A 322 -15.96 15.57 0.23
C SER A 322 -15.25 15.98 1.52
N ILE A 323 -15.13 15.04 2.46
CA ILE A 323 -14.39 15.28 3.71
C ILE A 323 -12.89 15.28 3.43
N VAL A 324 -12.21 16.36 3.84
CA VAL A 324 -10.78 16.57 3.64
C VAL A 324 -10.03 16.33 4.95
N VAL A 325 -8.90 15.62 4.88
CA VAL A 325 -8.02 15.35 6.02
C VAL A 325 -6.57 15.70 5.72
N TRP A 326 -5.77 15.67 6.78
CA TRP A 326 -4.34 15.88 6.76
C TRP A 326 -3.60 14.67 7.35
N CYS A 327 -2.41 14.38 6.83
CA CYS A 327 -1.55 13.27 7.27
C CYS A 327 -0.20 13.74 7.82
N GLY A 328 -0.14 15.00 8.28
CA GLY A 328 1.06 15.62 8.84
C GLY A 328 1.91 16.39 7.80
N PRO A 329 2.97 17.08 8.25
CA PRO A 329 3.76 18.00 7.43
C PRO A 329 4.74 17.28 6.49
N GLN A 330 4.19 16.59 5.49
CA GLN A 330 4.94 15.79 4.52
C GLN A 330 5.26 16.62 3.26
N PRO A 331 6.49 16.55 2.72
CA PRO A 331 6.79 17.11 1.41
C PRO A 331 6.11 16.31 0.29
N ASN A 332 6.02 16.90 -0.90
CA ASN A 332 5.37 16.26 -2.05
C ASN A 332 6.08 14.96 -2.47
N SER A 333 7.39 14.84 -2.26
CA SER A 333 8.11 13.57 -2.48
C SER A 333 7.55 12.42 -1.64
N LYS A 334 7.24 12.67 -0.35
CA LYS A 334 6.65 11.66 0.55
C LYS A 334 5.17 11.43 0.27
N LEU A 335 4.41 12.48 -0.06
CA LEU A 335 3.01 12.31 -0.47
C LEU A 335 2.90 11.43 -1.71
N LEU A 336 3.79 11.64 -2.69
CA LEU A 336 3.81 10.87 -3.92
C LEU A 336 4.19 9.40 -3.66
N ILE A 337 5.25 9.15 -2.88
CA ILE A 337 5.70 7.78 -2.57
C ILE A 337 4.65 7.02 -1.75
N ASN A 338 4.11 7.65 -0.70
CA ASN A 338 3.24 6.98 0.27
C ASN A 338 1.80 6.84 -0.23
N TYR A 339 1.27 7.87 -0.90
CA TYR A 339 -0.16 7.97 -1.21
C TYR A 339 -0.48 8.16 -2.70
N GLY A 340 0.54 8.33 -3.57
CA GLY A 340 0.34 8.41 -5.02
C GLY A 340 -0.20 9.75 -5.52
N PHE A 341 -0.04 10.83 -4.77
CA PHE A 341 -0.44 12.18 -5.19
C PHE A 341 0.54 13.25 -4.69
N VAL A 342 0.45 14.45 -5.27
CA VAL A 342 1.11 15.67 -4.79
C VAL A 342 0.05 16.72 -4.48
N ASP A 343 0.40 17.68 -3.63
CA ASP A 343 -0.43 18.85 -3.36
C ASP A 343 0.32 20.09 -3.88
N GLU A 344 -0.25 20.74 -4.91
CA GLU A 344 0.34 21.91 -5.57
C GLU A 344 0.54 23.08 -4.60
N ASP A 345 -0.29 23.11 -3.56
CA ASP A 345 -0.40 24.19 -2.58
C ASP A 345 0.32 23.84 -1.25
N ASN A 346 1.19 22.83 -1.25
CA ASN A 346 1.79 22.26 -0.05
C ASN A 346 2.81 23.21 0.61
N PRO A 347 2.50 23.81 1.79
CA PRO A 347 3.42 24.72 2.47
C PRO A 347 4.58 23.99 3.16
N TYR A 348 4.54 22.65 3.22
CA TYR A 348 5.56 21.81 3.84
C TYR A 348 6.50 21.16 2.81
N ASP A 349 6.34 21.50 1.52
CA ASP A 349 7.19 20.98 0.47
C ASP A 349 8.63 21.45 0.63
N ARG A 350 9.56 20.53 0.46
CA ARG A 350 10.99 20.75 0.73
C ARG A 350 11.84 19.71 0.01
N LEU A 351 13.06 20.11 -0.31
CA LEU A 351 14.10 19.27 -0.88
C LEU A 351 15.27 19.19 0.09
N VAL A 352 15.89 18.01 0.21
CA VAL A 352 17.17 17.86 0.91
C VAL A 352 18.29 18.28 -0.02
N VAL A 353 19.19 19.14 0.46
CA VAL A 353 20.41 19.54 -0.25
C VAL A 353 21.58 18.98 0.54
N GLU A 354 22.34 18.06 -0.08
CA GLU A 354 23.60 17.59 0.49
C GLU A 354 24.65 18.70 0.34
N VAL A 355 25.32 19.05 1.45
CA VAL A 355 26.34 20.10 1.53
C VAL A 355 27.72 19.47 1.62
#